data_AF-A0AAP0QFI4-F1
#
_entry.id   AF-A0AAP0QFI4-F1
#
_cell.length_a   1.000
_cell.length_b   1.000
_cell.length_c   1.000
_cell.angle_alpha   90.00
_cell.angle_beta   90.00
_cell.angle_gamma   90.00
#
_symmetry.space_group_name_H-M   'P 1'
#
loop_
_entity.id
_entity.type
_entity.pdbx_description
1 polymer ?
#
loop_
_entity_poly.entity_id
_entity_poly.type
_entity_poly.pdbx_seq_one_letter_code
_entity_poly.pdbx_strand_id
1 'polypeptide(L)'
;MDATLTKVFIWDMDETLILLKSLLNGTFAQSFNDLKDADKGVQLGRMWENHILNVCDECFFYEQIENNNTPFLDALKQYDDGRDLSDYEFDRDGLCPPFDDLSLKKIAYRHRAIAHKYKEGLQNIFDKELLRVWDELYDMTDEYTDRWLSSARVLLEQCSSGKEVSTSSLGLASLDSADTKSEHVNILVTSGSLIPSLVKCLLFRLDNLITHGNG
;
A
#
# COMPACT_ATOMS: atom_id res chain seq x y z
N MET A 1 1.96 -32.42 17.25
CA MET A 1 1.56 -31.11 16.70
C MET A 1 2.84 -30.50 16.18
N ASP A 2 2.98 -30.39 14.86
CA ASP A 2 4.05 -29.57 14.30
C ASP A 2 3.77 -28.11 14.68
N ALA A 3 4.74 -27.49 15.34
CA ALA A 3 4.64 -26.08 15.70
C ALA A 3 4.97 -25.25 14.47
N THR A 4 3.96 -24.57 13.90
CA THR A 4 4.14 -23.56 12.87
C THR A 4 4.86 -22.36 13.49
N LEU A 5 6.02 -21.98 12.96
CA LEU A 5 6.69 -20.75 13.38
C LEU A 5 6.15 -19.58 12.55
N THR A 6 5.43 -18.66 13.18
CA THR A 6 4.96 -17.44 12.51
C THR A 6 5.92 -16.29 12.78
N LYS A 7 6.48 -15.68 11.72
CA LYS A 7 7.27 -14.44 11.80
C LYS A 7 6.42 -13.27 11.30
N VAL A 8 6.36 -12.20 12.09
CA VAL A 8 5.62 -10.98 11.74
C VAL A 8 6.60 -9.84 11.55
N PHE A 9 6.59 -9.25 10.36
CA PHE A 9 7.39 -8.08 10.00
C PHE A 9 6.49 -6.86 10.00
N ILE A 10 6.84 -5.86 10.81
CA ILE A 10 6.09 -4.61 10.92
C ILE A 10 6.88 -3.53 10.20
N TRP A 11 6.26 -2.91 9.21
CA TRP A 11 6.87 -1.93 8.32
C TRP A 11 6.22 -0.56 8.49
N ASP A 12 7.05 0.47 8.45
CA ASP A 12 6.60 1.84 8.13
C ASP A 12 6.57 2.04 6.60
N MET A 13 5.81 3.03 6.12
CA MET A 13 5.64 3.31 4.68
C MET A 13 6.56 4.44 4.21
N ASP A 14 6.26 5.67 4.62
CA ASP A 14 6.89 6.87 4.09
C ASP A 14 8.32 7.01 4.61
N GLU A 15 9.27 7.20 3.70
CA GLU A 15 10.72 7.23 3.98
C GLU A 15 11.30 5.90 4.49
N THR A 16 10.54 4.81 4.34
CA THR A 16 10.99 3.43 4.62
C THR A 16 10.80 2.54 3.39
N LEU A 17 9.56 2.23 3.00
CA LEU A 17 9.27 1.43 1.81
C LEU A 17 9.20 2.29 0.54
N ILE A 18 8.78 3.55 0.69
CA ILE A 18 8.67 4.51 -0.40
C ILE A 18 9.36 5.82 -0.02
N LEU A 19 9.74 6.63 -1.01
CA LEU A 19 10.27 7.97 -0.82
C LEU A 19 9.31 8.96 -1.46
N LEU A 20 8.63 9.78 -0.66
CA LEU A 20 7.65 10.74 -1.18
C LEU A 20 7.86 12.11 -0.57
N LYS A 21 7.94 12.19 0.76
CA LYS A 21 8.15 13.45 1.47
C LYS A 21 9.52 14.03 1.14
N SER A 22 10.56 13.18 1.10
CA SER A 22 11.92 13.58 0.75
C SER A 22 12.08 14.00 -0.72
N LEU A 23 11.23 13.49 -1.61
CA LEU A 23 11.15 13.97 -2.99
C LEU A 23 10.46 15.35 -3.02
N LEU A 24 9.29 15.49 -2.41
CA LEU A 24 8.49 16.73 -2.41
C LEU A 24 9.23 17.94 -1.84
N ASN A 25 10.02 17.74 -0.78
CA ASN A 25 10.77 18.81 -0.12
C ASN A 25 12.23 18.94 -0.64
N GLY A 26 12.65 18.09 -1.58
CA GLY A 26 14.00 18.06 -2.14
C GLY A 26 15.10 17.54 -1.20
N THR A 27 14.76 17.05 0.00
CA THR A 27 15.77 16.60 0.97
C THR A 27 16.43 15.29 0.56
N PHE A 28 15.81 14.49 -0.31
CA PHE A 28 16.46 13.31 -0.88
C PHE A 28 17.73 13.71 -1.62
N ALA A 29 17.64 14.65 -2.57
CA ALA A 29 18.80 15.12 -3.34
C ALA A 29 19.90 15.73 -2.45
N GLN A 30 19.51 16.53 -1.44
CA GLN A 30 20.44 17.16 -0.49
C GLN A 30 21.29 16.14 0.28
N SER A 31 20.75 14.95 0.55
CA SER A 31 21.50 13.88 1.23
C SER A 31 22.65 13.30 0.39
N PHE A 32 22.69 13.59 -0.92
CA PHE A 32 23.75 13.15 -1.85
C PHE A 32 24.74 14.26 -2.21
N ASN A 33 24.87 15.32 -1.41
CA ASN A 33 25.80 16.44 -1.64
C ASN A 33 25.69 17.02 -3.07
N ASP A 34 24.45 17.29 -3.51
CA ASP A 34 24.13 17.88 -4.83
C ASP A 34 24.53 17.03 -6.06
N LEU A 35 24.83 15.73 -5.87
CA LEU A 35 25.06 14.79 -6.98
C LEU A 35 23.78 14.39 -7.72
N LYS A 36 22.61 14.70 -7.15
CA LYS A 36 21.31 14.45 -7.76
C LYS A 36 20.62 15.76 -8.11
N ASP A 37 19.93 15.77 -9.26
CA ASP A 37 19.10 16.88 -9.70
C ASP A 37 17.90 17.06 -8.75
N ALA A 38 17.92 18.11 -7.92
CA ALA A 38 16.88 18.38 -6.95
C ALA A 38 15.54 18.75 -7.61
N ASP A 39 15.55 19.49 -8.72
CA ASP A 39 14.34 19.91 -9.43
C ASP A 39 13.62 18.69 -10.03
N LYS A 40 14.38 17.76 -10.61
CA LYS A 40 13.84 16.47 -11.07
C LYS A 40 13.18 15.68 -9.93
N GLY A 41 13.83 15.60 -8.77
CA GLY A 41 13.29 14.90 -7.60
C GLY A 41 11.98 15.49 -7.11
N VAL A 42 11.91 16.82 -6.99
CA VAL A 42 10.69 17.54 -6.59
C VAL A 42 9.59 17.35 -7.63
N GLN A 43 9.92 17.38 -8.93
CA GLN A 43 8.94 17.14 -9.99
C GLN A 43 8.33 15.74 -9.89
N LEU A 44 9.15 14.70 -9.69
CA LEU A 44 8.68 13.32 -9.49
C LEU A 44 7.76 13.22 -8.26
N GLY A 45 8.15 13.84 -7.14
CA GLY A 45 7.32 13.89 -5.93
C GLY A 45 5.95 14.53 -6.18
N ARG A 46 5.89 15.65 -6.90
CA ARG A 46 4.63 16.33 -7.25
C ARG A 46 3.75 15.50 -8.19
N MET A 47 4.35 14.81 -9.15
CA MET A 47 3.61 13.89 -10.03
C MET A 47 2.95 12.78 -9.20
N TRP A 48 3.70 12.17 -8.28
CA TRP A 48 3.15 11.18 -7.36
C TRP A 48 2.04 11.73 -6.48
N GLU A 49 2.23 12.87 -5.84
CA GLU A 49 1.22 13.52 -4.99
C GLU A 49 -0.09 13.74 -5.77
N ASN A 50 0.00 14.30 -6.98
CA ASN A 50 -1.17 14.52 -7.83
C ASN A 50 -1.88 13.21 -8.21
N HIS A 51 -1.13 12.17 -8.58
CA HIS A 51 -1.73 10.88 -8.93
C HIS A 51 -2.35 10.19 -7.71
N ILE A 52 -1.70 10.22 -6.54
CA ILE A 52 -2.23 9.66 -5.30
C ILE A 52 -3.57 10.33 -4.96
N LEU A 53 -3.61 11.66 -4.95
CA LEU A 53 -4.83 12.42 -4.64
C LEU A 53 -5.94 12.11 -5.64
N ASN A 54 -5.64 12.15 -6.94
CA ASN A 54 -6.63 11.86 -7.98
C ASN A 54 -7.21 10.45 -7.86
N VAL A 55 -6.38 9.45 -7.54
CA VAL A 55 -6.85 8.07 -7.36
C VAL A 55 -7.67 7.92 -6.08
N CYS A 56 -7.26 8.58 -4.98
CA CYS A 56 -8.01 8.62 -3.74
C CYS A 56 -9.45 9.10 -3.97
N ASP A 57 -9.60 10.22 -4.67
CA ASP A 57 -10.90 10.87 -4.86
C ASP A 57 -11.75 10.13 -5.89
N GLU A 58 -11.20 9.89 -7.09
CA GLU A 58 -11.96 9.34 -8.22
C GLU A 58 -12.26 7.84 -8.07
N CYS A 59 -11.40 7.08 -7.38
CA CYS A 59 -11.50 5.61 -7.34
C CYS A 59 -11.77 5.03 -5.95
N PHE A 60 -11.45 5.77 -4.88
CA PHE A 60 -11.47 5.28 -3.49
C PHE A 60 -12.34 6.11 -2.55
N PHE A 61 -13.25 6.93 -3.10
CA PHE A 61 -14.27 7.68 -2.35
C PHE A 61 -13.71 8.64 -1.30
N TYR A 62 -12.44 9.05 -1.40
CA TYR A 62 -11.73 9.72 -0.31
C TYR A 62 -12.42 11.02 0.11
N GLU A 63 -12.80 11.89 -0.83
CA GLU A 63 -13.60 13.10 -0.55
C GLU A 63 -14.88 12.82 0.27
N GLN A 64 -15.51 11.66 0.06
CA GLN A 64 -16.75 11.29 0.74
C GLN A 64 -16.52 10.80 2.18
N ILE A 65 -15.33 10.27 2.50
CA ILE A 65 -15.05 9.57 3.77
C ILE A 65 -13.80 10.07 4.53
N GLU A 66 -13.10 11.10 4.05
CA GLU A 66 -11.86 11.60 4.68
C GLU A 66 -12.02 12.01 6.15
N ASN A 67 -13.20 12.50 6.52
CA ASN A 67 -13.54 12.90 7.89
C ASN A 67 -13.81 11.70 8.82
N ASN A 68 -13.81 10.48 8.29
CA ASN A 68 -13.98 9.23 9.03
C ASN A 68 -12.76 8.31 8.81
N ASN A 69 -11.56 8.84 9.07
CA ASN A 69 -10.35 8.06 8.97
C ASN A 69 -10.31 6.96 10.06
N THR A 70 -10.43 5.70 9.64
CA THR A 70 -10.37 4.52 10.50
C THR A 70 -8.99 3.87 10.44
N PRO A 71 -8.57 3.07 11.44
CA PRO A 71 -7.25 2.46 11.44
C PRO A 71 -7.08 1.33 10.42
N PHE A 72 -8.16 0.66 10.01
CA PHE A 72 -8.17 -0.44 9.03
C PHE A 72 -9.58 -0.60 8.43
N LEU A 73 -9.70 -1.27 7.26
CA LEU A 73 -10.95 -1.31 6.49
C LEU A 73 -12.12 -1.98 7.25
N ASP A 74 -11.83 -3.06 7.99
CA ASP A 74 -12.84 -3.80 8.76
C ASP A 74 -13.29 -3.09 10.06
N ALA A 75 -12.79 -1.89 10.37
CA ALA A 75 -13.11 -1.18 11.62
C ALA A 75 -14.61 -0.90 11.80
N LEU A 76 -15.37 -0.79 10.70
CA LEU A 76 -16.81 -0.55 10.70
C LEU A 76 -17.64 -1.78 10.28
N LYS A 77 -17.03 -2.97 10.24
CA LYS A 77 -17.67 -4.22 9.79
C LYS A 77 -18.98 -4.52 10.50
N GLN A 78 -19.12 -4.13 11.77
CA GLN A 78 -20.34 -4.33 12.55
C GLN A 78 -21.57 -3.58 12.00
N TYR A 79 -21.37 -2.51 11.22
CA TYR A 79 -22.45 -1.75 10.57
C TYR A 79 -22.78 -2.27 9.17
N ASP A 80 -21.91 -3.10 8.60
CA ASP A 80 -22.11 -3.70 7.29
C ASP A 80 -23.08 -4.89 7.37
N ASP A 81 -24.16 -4.85 6.60
CA ASP A 81 -25.20 -5.88 6.59
C ASP A 81 -24.98 -7.00 5.56
N GLY A 82 -23.86 -6.98 4.82
CA GLY A 82 -23.56 -8.01 3.83
C GLY A 82 -24.25 -7.83 2.47
N ARG A 83 -24.94 -6.70 2.22
CA ARG A 83 -25.58 -6.40 0.94
C ARG A 83 -24.62 -6.52 -0.25
N ASP A 84 -25.09 -7.11 -1.35
CA ASP A 84 -24.36 -7.05 -2.63
C ASP A 84 -24.25 -5.60 -3.12
N LEU A 85 -23.03 -5.17 -3.45
CA LEU A 85 -22.73 -3.79 -3.86
C LEU A 85 -22.55 -3.64 -5.38
N SER A 86 -22.74 -4.71 -6.15
CA SER A 86 -22.51 -4.72 -7.60
C SER A 86 -23.39 -3.72 -8.36
N ASP A 87 -24.61 -3.45 -7.87
CA ASP A 87 -25.57 -2.48 -8.42
C ASP A 87 -25.77 -1.26 -7.51
N TYR A 88 -24.91 -1.08 -6.50
CA TYR A 88 -25.06 -0.02 -5.51
C TYR A 88 -24.55 1.33 -6.03
N GLU A 89 -25.45 2.31 -6.12
CA GLU A 89 -25.12 3.67 -6.56
C GLU A 89 -24.59 4.53 -5.40
N PHE A 90 -23.27 4.49 -5.16
CA PHE A 90 -22.62 5.24 -4.06
C PHE A 90 -22.93 6.75 -4.09
N ASP A 91 -22.97 7.38 -5.26
CA ASP A 91 -23.21 8.82 -5.39
C ASP A 91 -24.67 9.22 -5.09
N ARG A 92 -25.58 8.26 -5.04
CA ARG A 92 -27.01 8.49 -4.79
C ARG A 92 -27.49 7.98 -3.44
N ASP A 93 -26.59 7.43 -2.62
CA ASP A 93 -26.97 6.87 -1.33
C ASP A 93 -27.19 7.93 -0.24
N GLY A 94 -26.88 9.20 -0.53
CA GLY A 94 -27.08 10.32 0.38
C GLY A 94 -26.25 10.19 1.66
N LEU A 95 -25.01 9.69 1.57
CA LEU A 95 -24.05 9.81 2.66
C LEU A 95 -23.84 11.30 2.97
N CYS A 96 -24.22 11.71 4.18
CA CYS A 96 -23.98 13.05 4.68
C CYS A 96 -23.83 13.01 6.20
N PRO A 97 -23.10 13.97 6.81
CA PRO A 97 -23.10 14.14 8.25
C PRO A 97 -24.52 14.45 8.77
N PRO A 98 -24.89 14.03 9.99
CA PRO A 98 -24.06 13.38 11.01
C PRO A 98 -23.86 11.87 10.79
N PHE A 99 -22.78 11.33 11.37
CA PHE A 99 -22.44 9.90 11.29
C PHE A 99 -23.26 9.06 12.28
N ASP A 100 -24.56 8.96 12.06
CA ASP A 100 -25.41 7.97 12.71
C ASP A 100 -25.14 6.55 12.17
N ASP A 101 -25.83 5.54 12.73
CA ASP A 101 -25.67 4.15 12.32
C ASP A 101 -25.93 3.92 10.82
N LEU A 102 -26.82 4.72 10.20
CA LEU A 102 -27.10 4.66 8.77
C LEU A 102 -25.93 5.19 7.94
N SER A 103 -25.33 6.30 8.35
CA SER A 103 -24.12 6.84 7.73
C SER A 103 -22.92 5.92 7.93
N LEU A 104 -22.73 5.33 9.11
CA LEU A 104 -21.66 4.37 9.38
C LEU A 104 -21.78 3.11 8.52
N LYS A 105 -23.01 2.63 8.28
CA LYS A 105 -23.29 1.54 7.35
C LYS A 105 -22.89 1.87 5.91
N LYS A 106 -23.19 3.08 5.43
CA LYS A 106 -22.77 3.55 4.09
C LYS A 106 -21.25 3.70 3.95
N ILE A 107 -20.55 4.09 5.02
CA ILE A 107 -19.09 4.12 5.06
C ILE A 107 -18.53 2.69 5.05
N ALA A 108 -19.14 1.77 5.80
CA ALA A 108 -18.74 0.36 5.79
C ALA A 108 -18.85 -0.27 4.39
N TYR A 109 -19.90 0.07 3.63
CA TYR A 109 -20.00 -0.33 2.22
C TYR A 109 -18.84 0.20 1.35
N ARG A 110 -18.45 1.46 1.53
CA ARG A 110 -17.30 2.05 0.82
C ARG A 110 -16.01 1.34 1.20
N HIS A 111 -15.78 1.05 2.49
CA HIS A 111 -14.63 0.26 2.92
C HIS A 111 -14.60 -1.14 2.30
N ARG A 112 -15.74 -1.85 2.22
CA ARG A 112 -15.82 -3.14 1.55
C ARG A 112 -15.52 -3.03 0.06
N ALA A 113 -16.05 -2.02 -0.63
CA ALA A 113 -15.76 -1.76 -2.03
C ALA A 113 -14.27 -1.44 -2.25
N ILE A 114 -13.66 -0.66 -1.36
CA ILE A 114 -12.22 -0.35 -1.36
C ILE A 114 -11.39 -1.61 -1.14
N ALA A 115 -11.76 -2.47 -0.19
CA ALA A 115 -11.09 -3.75 0.05
C ALA A 115 -11.10 -4.64 -1.19
N HIS A 116 -12.23 -4.68 -1.91
CA HIS A 116 -12.35 -5.39 -3.18
C HIS A 116 -11.41 -4.81 -4.25
N LYS A 117 -11.46 -3.49 -4.48
CA LYS A 117 -10.59 -2.79 -5.44
C LYS A 117 -9.11 -3.02 -5.14
N TYR A 118 -8.73 -2.92 -3.86
CA TYR A 118 -7.34 -3.15 -3.43
C TYR A 118 -6.90 -4.59 -3.73
N LYS A 119 -7.76 -5.58 -3.50
CA LYS A 119 -7.47 -6.99 -3.79
C LYS A 119 -7.33 -7.27 -5.29
N GLU A 120 -8.07 -6.54 -6.12
CA GLU A 120 -8.01 -6.68 -7.58
C GLU A 120 -6.78 -6.02 -8.21
N GLY A 121 -6.18 -5.05 -7.51
CA GLY A 121 -5.01 -4.32 -7.98
C GLY A 121 -5.33 -3.27 -9.04
N LEU A 122 -4.30 -2.55 -9.48
CA LEU A 122 -4.45 -1.41 -10.40
C LEU A 122 -5.01 -1.77 -11.78
N GLN A 123 -4.84 -3.02 -12.23
CA GLN A 123 -5.26 -3.46 -13.57
C GLN A 123 -6.78 -3.38 -13.78
N ASN A 124 -7.56 -3.46 -12.69
CA ASN A 124 -9.02 -3.31 -12.74
C ASN A 124 -9.51 -1.88 -12.47
N ILE A 125 -8.58 -0.96 -12.17
CA ILE A 125 -8.86 0.44 -11.84
C ILE A 125 -8.44 1.34 -13.00
N PHE A 126 -7.28 1.07 -13.60
CA PHE A 126 -6.68 1.90 -14.64
C PHE A 126 -6.87 1.30 -16.03
N ASP A 127 -7.06 2.18 -17.01
CA ASP A 127 -6.91 1.80 -18.41
C ASP A 127 -5.43 1.63 -18.80
N LYS A 128 -5.21 1.18 -20.04
CA LYS A 128 -3.86 0.94 -20.56
C LYS A 128 -2.98 2.18 -20.63
N GLU A 129 -3.58 3.36 -20.81
CA GLU A 129 -2.83 4.61 -20.92
C GLU A 129 -2.35 5.06 -19.53
N LEU A 130 -3.23 5.03 -18.54
CA LEU A 130 -2.91 5.34 -17.15
C LEU A 130 -1.87 4.37 -16.58
N LEU A 131 -1.99 3.06 -16.88
CA LEU A 131 -0.99 2.06 -16.49
C LEU A 131 0.40 2.40 -17.07
N ARG A 132 0.48 2.82 -18.34
CA ARG A 132 1.75 3.22 -18.96
C ARG A 132 2.36 4.45 -18.29
N VAL A 133 1.56 5.49 -18.04
CA VAL A 133 2.03 6.71 -17.35
C VAL A 133 2.55 6.39 -15.96
N TRP A 134 1.84 5.52 -15.24
CA TRP A 134 2.24 5.05 -13.93
C TRP A 134 3.53 4.22 -13.96
N ASP A 135 3.66 3.27 -14.90
CA ASP A 135 4.86 2.47 -15.07
C ASP A 135 6.09 3.35 -15.35
N GLU A 136 5.95 4.33 -16.25
CA GLU A 136 7.01 5.30 -16.57
C GLU A 136 7.39 6.13 -15.34
N LEU A 137 6.42 6.61 -14.56
CA LEU A 137 6.68 7.37 -13.34
C LEU A 137 7.39 6.52 -12.28
N TYR A 138 6.97 5.26 -12.10
CA TYR A 138 7.64 4.32 -11.20
C TYR A 138 9.09 4.11 -11.60
N ASP A 139 9.36 3.80 -12.87
CA ASP A 139 10.70 3.50 -13.36
C ASP A 139 11.62 4.73 -13.26
N MET A 140 11.13 5.92 -13.64
CA MET A 140 11.87 7.18 -13.49
C MET A 140 12.20 7.49 -12.02
N THR A 141 11.27 7.17 -11.10
CA THR A 141 11.46 7.40 -9.67
C THR A 141 12.44 6.39 -9.08
N ASP A 142 12.32 5.11 -9.43
CA ASP A 142 13.21 4.07 -8.94
C ASP A 142 14.65 4.29 -9.46
N GLU A 143 14.82 4.70 -10.71
CA GLU A 143 16.12 5.10 -11.25
C GLU A 143 16.70 6.31 -10.48
N TYR A 144 15.89 7.36 -10.28
CA TYR A 144 16.32 8.56 -9.56
C TYR A 144 16.71 8.26 -8.10
N THR A 145 16.04 7.29 -7.47
CA THR A 145 16.22 6.94 -6.06
C THR A 145 17.23 5.80 -5.83
N ASP A 146 18.08 5.52 -6.81
CA ASP A 146 19.08 4.43 -6.75
C ASP A 146 18.46 3.07 -6.40
N ARG A 147 17.28 2.80 -6.98
CA ARG A 147 16.53 1.55 -6.85
C ARG A 147 15.92 1.32 -5.47
N TRP A 148 15.59 2.38 -4.74
CA TRP A 148 14.98 2.27 -3.41
C TRP A 148 13.68 1.46 -3.44
N LEU A 149 12.78 1.75 -4.38
CA LEU A 149 11.44 1.14 -4.45
C LEU A 149 11.55 -0.36 -4.78
N SER A 150 12.37 -0.70 -5.78
CA SER A 150 12.58 -2.10 -6.14
C SER A 150 13.33 -2.88 -5.05
N SER A 151 14.27 -2.25 -4.32
CA SER A 151 14.95 -2.87 -3.18
C SER A 151 13.99 -3.15 -2.02
N ALA A 152 13.13 -2.19 -1.68
CA ALA A 152 12.09 -2.37 -0.65
C ALA A 152 11.13 -3.52 -1.01
N ARG A 153 10.72 -3.60 -2.29
CA ARG A 153 9.89 -4.70 -2.78
C ARG A 153 10.56 -6.06 -2.64
N VAL A 154 11.84 -6.18 -3.02
CA VAL A 154 12.60 -7.43 -2.87
C VAL A 154 12.69 -7.85 -1.40
N LEU A 155 12.89 -6.91 -0.47
CA LEU A 155 12.90 -7.21 0.96
C LEU A 155 11.54 -7.72 1.45
N LEU A 156 10.43 -7.10 1.03
CA LEU A 156 9.08 -7.58 1.36
C LEU A 156 8.81 -8.98 0.81
N GLU A 157 9.22 -9.27 -0.44
CA GLU A 157 9.09 -10.59 -1.06
C GLU A 157 9.90 -11.66 -0.30
N GLN A 158 11.13 -11.33 0.10
CA GLN A 158 11.97 -12.22 0.92
C GLN A 158 11.31 -12.50 2.27
N CYS A 159 10.78 -11.46 2.92
CA CYS A 159 10.02 -11.59 4.15
C CYS A 159 8.80 -12.49 3.96
N SER A 160 8.04 -12.38 2.87
CA SER A 160 6.86 -13.24 2.61
C SER A 160 7.20 -14.70 2.27
N SER A 161 8.34 -14.95 1.61
CA SER A 161 8.62 -16.25 0.98
C SER A 161 9.02 -17.39 1.93
N GLY A 162 9.19 -17.13 3.22
CA GLY A 162 9.67 -18.14 4.19
C GLY A 162 11.10 -18.63 3.96
N LYS A 163 11.73 -18.28 2.82
CA LYS A 163 13.10 -18.62 2.50
C LYS A 163 14.02 -17.67 3.24
N GLU A 164 14.56 -18.11 4.36
CA GLU A 164 15.78 -17.51 4.86
C GLU A 164 16.81 -17.53 3.73
N VAL A 165 17.32 -16.35 3.37
CA VAL A 165 18.44 -16.24 2.45
C VAL A 165 19.59 -16.96 3.13
N SER A 166 19.86 -18.19 2.69
CA SER A 166 21.14 -18.82 2.93
C SER A 166 22.16 -17.97 2.21
N THR A 167 22.73 -16.99 2.91
CA THR A 167 23.95 -16.32 2.49
C THR A 167 25.02 -17.39 2.44
N SER A 168 25.22 -17.97 1.25
CA SER A 168 26.27 -18.94 1.01
C SER A 168 27.62 -18.24 1.07
N SER A 169 28.12 -18.06 2.28
CA SER A 169 29.52 -17.80 2.54
C SER A 169 29.99 -18.78 3.61
N LEU A 170 30.71 -19.80 3.13
CA LEU A 170 31.55 -20.76 3.83
C LEU A 170 30.81 -21.92 4.53
N GLY A 171 31.01 -23.09 3.92
CA GLY A 171 30.49 -24.39 4.30
C GLY A 171 30.54 -24.70 5.79
N LEU A 172 29.36 -25.02 6.32
CA LEU A 172 29.23 -26.09 7.29
C LEU A 172 27.93 -26.81 6.96
N ALA A 173 28.05 -28.09 6.60
CA ALA A 173 26.89 -28.96 6.45
C ALA A 173 26.16 -29.01 7.78
N SER A 174 24.92 -28.52 7.82
CA SER A 174 24.01 -28.77 8.93
C SER A 174 22.87 -29.64 8.41
N LEU A 175 22.76 -30.80 9.05
CA LEU A 175 21.79 -31.85 8.82
C LEU A 175 20.36 -31.37 9.08
N ASP A 176 19.43 -32.00 8.35
CA ASP A 176 18.04 -32.30 8.72
C ASP A 176 17.41 -31.39 9.78
N SER A 177 16.74 -30.34 9.35
CA SER A 177 15.63 -29.77 10.13
C SER A 177 14.32 -30.17 9.45
N ALA A 178 13.51 -30.93 10.18
CA ALA A 178 12.13 -31.24 9.84
C ALA A 178 11.40 -30.01 9.28
N ASP A 179 10.53 -30.26 8.30
CA ASP A 179 9.70 -29.31 7.56
C ASP A 179 8.78 -28.50 8.50
N THR A 180 9.36 -27.59 9.30
CA THR A 180 8.61 -26.64 10.11
C THR A 180 8.06 -25.61 9.14
N LYS A 181 6.79 -25.77 8.77
CA LYS A 181 6.04 -24.78 8.00
C LYS A 181 6.18 -23.42 8.71
N SER A 182 6.92 -22.50 8.09
CA SER A 182 7.08 -21.13 8.60
C SER A 182 6.12 -20.21 7.86
N GLU A 183 5.28 -19.51 8.59
CA GLU A 183 4.37 -18.51 8.03
C GLU A 183 4.94 -17.12 8.27
N HIS A 184 5.14 -16.33 7.23
CA HIS A 184 5.66 -14.99 7.37
C HIS A 184 4.63 -13.97 6.90
N VAL A 185 4.38 -12.94 7.72
CA VAL A 185 3.36 -11.93 7.48
C VAL A 185 4.01 -10.54 7.50
N ASN A 186 3.73 -9.74 6.46
CA ASN A 186 4.08 -8.32 6.45
C ASN A 186 2.87 -7.50 6.90
N ILE A 187 3.06 -6.65 7.90
CA ILE A 187 2.07 -5.71 8.42
C ILE A 187 2.60 -4.30 8.21
N LEU A 188 1.78 -3.44 7.62
CA LEU A 188 2.09 -2.02 7.46
C LEU A 188 1.46 -1.22 8.61
N VAL A 189 2.25 -0.38 9.26
CA VAL A 189 1.79 0.59 10.26
C VAL A 189 2.38 1.94 9.88
N THR A 190 1.53 2.90 9.55
CA THR A 190 1.94 4.23 9.08
C THR A 190 1.11 5.32 9.74
N SER A 191 1.66 6.53 9.83
CA SER A 191 0.97 7.71 10.35
C SER A 191 -0.01 8.35 9.34
N GLY A 192 0.01 7.93 8.08
CA GLY A 192 -0.90 8.44 7.04
C GLY A 192 -2.34 7.96 7.21
N SER A 193 -3.30 8.69 6.64
CA SER A 193 -4.71 8.26 6.55
C SER A 193 -4.83 6.95 5.78
N LEU A 194 -5.80 6.11 6.15
CA LEU A 194 -5.95 4.74 5.63
C LEU A 194 -6.06 4.68 4.11
N ILE A 195 -6.96 5.48 3.53
CA ILE A 195 -7.25 5.43 2.09
C ILE A 195 -6.03 5.87 1.25
N PRO A 196 -5.39 7.03 1.51
CA PRO A 196 -4.13 7.38 0.85
C PRO A 196 -3.04 6.32 0.99
N SER A 197 -2.91 5.68 2.15
CA SER A 197 -1.93 4.62 2.36
C SER A 197 -2.22 3.37 1.51
N LEU A 198 -3.49 2.97 1.37
CA LEU A 198 -3.87 1.87 0.47
C LEU A 198 -3.61 2.21 -1.00
N VAL A 199 -3.92 3.43 -1.41
CA VAL A 199 -3.64 3.92 -2.78
C VAL A 199 -2.14 3.94 -3.04
N LYS A 200 -1.33 4.40 -2.09
CA LYS A 200 0.14 4.31 -2.16
C LYS A 200 0.59 2.86 -2.30
N CYS A 201 0.06 1.93 -1.52
CA CYS A 201 0.42 0.50 -1.67
C CYS A 201 0.18 -0.01 -3.09
N LEU A 202 -0.94 0.35 -3.72
CA LEU A 202 -1.23 -0.01 -5.11
C LEU A 202 -0.23 0.64 -6.07
N LEU A 203 -0.08 1.96 -5.99
CA LEU A 203 0.79 2.76 -6.86
C LEU A 203 2.28 2.43 -6.71
N PHE A 204 2.73 1.98 -5.55
CA PHE A 204 4.13 1.59 -5.35
C PHE A 204 4.34 0.07 -5.43
N ARG A 205 3.37 -0.68 -5.98
CA ARG A 205 3.46 -2.13 -6.23
C ARG A 205 3.69 -2.96 -4.96
N LEU A 206 3.06 -2.57 -3.85
CA LEU A 206 3.15 -3.22 -2.54
C LEU A 206 1.89 -4.04 -2.18
N ASP A 207 0.79 -3.86 -2.92
CA ASP A 207 -0.53 -4.46 -2.73
C ASP A 207 -0.53 -5.99 -2.60
N ASN A 208 0.31 -6.66 -3.39
CA ASN A 208 0.43 -8.12 -3.39
C ASN A 208 1.25 -8.67 -2.20
N LEU A 209 1.96 -7.80 -1.49
CA LEU A 209 2.87 -8.16 -0.38
C LEU A 209 2.34 -7.70 0.98
N ILE A 210 1.42 -6.73 0.98
CA ILE A 210 0.77 -6.16 2.15
C ILE A 210 -0.74 -6.29 1.96
N THR A 211 -1.35 -7.28 2.60
CA THR A 211 -2.78 -7.55 2.51
C THR A 211 -3.61 -6.52 3.30
N HIS A 212 -4.80 -6.19 2.80
CA HIS A 212 -5.70 -5.22 3.43
C HIS A 212 -6.34 -5.71 4.75
N GLY A 213 -6.28 -7.02 5.03
CA GLY A 213 -6.96 -7.68 6.15
C GLY A 213 -6.09 -7.96 7.38
N ASN A 214 -4.94 -7.30 7.55
CA ASN A 214 -4.02 -7.57 8.66
C ASN A 214 -4.29 -6.73 9.93
N GLY A 215 -5.55 -6.30 10.13
CA GLY A 215 -6.01 -5.53 11.29
C GLY A 215 -6.99 -6.31 12.15
#